data_AF-A0A943U1G7-F1
#
_entry.id   AF-A0A943U1G7-F1
#
_cell.length_a   1.000
_cell.length_b   1.000
_cell.length_c   1.000
_cell.angle_alpha   90.00
_cell.angle_beta   90.00
_cell.angle_gamma   90.00
#
_symmetry.space_group_name_H-M   'P 1'
#
loop_
_entity.id
_entity.type
_entity.pdbx_description
1 polymer ?
#
loop_
_entity_poly.entity_id
_entity_poly.type
_entity_poly.pdbx_seq_one_letter_code
_entity_poly.pdbx_strand_id
1 'polypeptide(L)' 'FLYREDYYNKDTPEQNVAECIVAKNRHGETGTVKLQWLPQFTTFADREWRHDEG' A
#
# COMPACT_ATOMS: atom_id res chain seq x y z
N PHE A 1 9.52 1.99 1.13
CA PHE A 1 9.05 2.56 2.41
C PHE A 1 7.54 2.42 2.49
N LEU A 2 6.95 2.54 3.68
CA LEU A 2 5.50 2.42 3.89
C LEU A 2 4.89 3.80 4.10
N TYR A 3 3.77 4.07 3.42
CA TYR A 3 2.99 5.29 3.55
C TYR A 3 1.52 4.95 3.85
N ARG A 4 0.87 5.80 4.64
CA ARG A 4 -0.53 5.63 5.05
C ARG A 4 -1.19 7.00 5.12
N GLU A 5 -2.09 7.27 4.17
CA GLU A 5 -2.82 8.53 4.10
C GLU A 5 -3.73 8.71 5.33
N ASP A 6 -4.41 7.64 5.76
CA ASP A 6 -5.35 7.63 6.88
C ASP A 6 -4.70 7.98 8.23
N TYR A 7 -3.39 7.80 8.35
CA TYR A 7 -2.62 8.21 9.53
C TYR A 7 -2.50 9.74 9.64
N TYR A 8 -2.40 10.44 8.52
CA TYR A 8 -2.23 11.90 8.47
C TYR A 8 -3.55 12.63 8.24
N ASN A 9 -4.45 12.06 7.43
CA ASN A 9 -5.76 12.59 7.11
C ASN A 9 -6.84 11.56 7.43
N LYS A 10 -7.52 11.74 8.56
CA LYS A 10 -8.56 10.82 9.04
C LYS A 10 -9.83 10.83 8.18
N ASP A 11 -10.03 11.82 7.32
CA ASP A 11 -11.20 11.93 6.44
C ASP A 11 -10.89 11.47 5.00
N THR A 12 -9.73 10.83 4.78
CA THR A 12 -9.37 10.30 3.47
C THR A 12 -10.36 9.25 2.99
N PRO A 13 -10.69 9.19 1.68
CA PRO A 13 -11.45 8.09 1.11
C PRO A 13 -10.68 6.75 1.12
N GLU A 14 -9.34 6.77 1.27
CA GLU A 14 -8.49 5.57 1.29
C GLU A 14 -8.22 5.06 2.71
N GLN A 15 -9.29 4.87 3.49
CA GLN A 15 -9.20 4.34 4.85
C GLN A 15 -8.58 2.94 4.87
N ASN A 16 -7.70 2.70 5.84
CA ASN A 16 -7.02 1.42 6.01
C ASN A 16 -6.26 0.94 4.76
N VAL A 17 -5.84 1.86 3.89
CA VAL A 17 -4.94 1.55 2.77
C VAL A 17 -3.53 1.97 3.15
N ALA A 18 -2.57 1.08 2.91
CA ALA A 18 -1.16 1.37 3.01
C ALA A 18 -0.49 1.25 1.65
N GLU A 19 0.44 2.14 1.34
CA GLU A 19 1.24 2.11 0.13
C GLU A 19 2.66 1.63 0.46
N CYS A 20 3.07 0.53 -0.18
CA CYS A 20 4.43 0.02 -0.14
C CYS A 20 5.19 0.52 -1.37
N ILE A 21 6.06 1.50 -1.15
CA ILE A 21 6.79 2.20 -2.21
C ILE A 21 8.20 1.61 -2.35
N VAL A 22 8.43 0.88 -3.42
CA VAL A 22 9.73 0.35 -3.83
C VAL A 22 10.50 1.45 -4.54
N ALA A 23 11.13 2.33 -3.78
CA ALA A 23 11.84 3.51 -4.32
C ALA A 23 13.16 3.16 -5.04
N LYS A 24 13.76 2.01 -4.74
CA LYS A 24 14.99 1.56 -5.38
C LYS A 24 15.05 0.04 -5.41
N ASN A 25 15.29 -0.49 -6.60
CA ASN A 25 15.54 -1.91 -6.84
C ASN A 25 16.77 -2.03 -7.75
N ARG A 26 17.72 -2.90 -7.41
CA ARG A 26 18.96 -3.07 -8.20
C ARG A 26 18.75 -3.95 -9.43
N HIS A 27 17.78 -4.85 -9.38
CA HIS A 27 17.57 -5.90 -10.39
C HIS A 27 16.11 -6.04 -10.77
N GLY A 28 15.37 -4.93 -10.82
CA GLY A 28 13.95 -4.94 -11.15
C GLY A 28 13.34 -3.55 -11.13
N GLU A 29 12.03 -3.51 -11.29
CA GLU A 29 11.28 -2.26 -11.30
C GLU A 29 11.11 -1.66 -9.91
N THR A 30 10.97 -0.34 -9.91
CA THR A 30 10.45 0.45 -8.79
C THR A 30 8.96 0.63 -8.99
N GLY A 31 8.20 0.76 -7.91
CA GLY A 31 6.76 0.95 -8.01
C GLY A 31 6.12 1.11 -6.65
N THR A 32 4.79 1.26 -6.67
CA THR A 32 4.00 1.39 -5.46
C THR A 32 2.94 0.30 -5.45
N VAL A 33 2.92 -0.49 -4.39
CA VAL A 33 1.93 -1.56 -4.19
C VAL A 33 0.97 -1.10 -3.10
N LYS A 34 -0.33 -1.14 -3.38
CA LYS A 34 -1.36 -0.87 -2.38
C LYS A 34 -1.64 -2.14 -1.58
N LEU A 35 -1.61 -2.03 -0.26
CA LEU A 35 -1.86 -3.10 0.70
C LEU A 35 -3.06 -2.73 1.58
N GLN A 36 -3.78 -3.74 2.05
CA GLN A 36 -4.82 -3.55 3.07
C GLN A 36 -4.15 -3.50 4.45
N TRP A 37 -4.39 -2.43 5.20
CA TRP A 37 -3.99 -2.33 6.61
C TRP A 37 -5.10 -2.87 7.52
N LEU A 38 -4.72 -3.68 8.51
CA LEU A 38 -5.63 -4.29 9.48
C LEU A 38 -5.22 -3.87 10.90
N PRO A 39 -5.71 -2.72 11.41
CA PRO A 39 -5.24 -2.15 12.67
C PRO A 39 -5.46 -3.07 13.88
N GLN A 40 -6.56 -3.82 13.90
CA GLN A 40 -6.90 -4.73 15.00
C GLN A 40 -5.88 -5.87 15.18
N PHE A 41 -5.13 -6.21 14.12
CA PHE A 41 -4.11 -7.26 14.15
C PHE A 41 -2.71 -6.71 13.92
N THR A 42 -2.56 -5.39 13.74
CA THR A 42 -1.30 -4.72 13.40
C THR A 42 -0.59 -5.42 12.22
N THR A 43 -1.34 -5.74 11.17
CA THR A 43 -0.81 -6.51 10.03
C THR A 43 -1.30 -5.98 8.68
N PHE A 44 -0.66 -6.43 7.60
CA PHE A 44 -1.04 -6.12 6.23
C PHE A 44 -1.60 -7.37 5.56
N ALA A 45 -2.60 -7.16 4.69
CA ALA A 45 -3.15 -8.19 3.83
C ALA A 45 -3.00 -7.79 2.36
N ASP A 46 -2.98 -8.81 1.50
CA ASP A 46 -3.04 -8.60 0.06
C ASP A 46 -4.30 -7.83 -0.29
N ARG A 47 -4.15 -6.84 -1.16
CA ARG A 47 -5.26 -6.12 -1.75
C ARG A 47 -5.30 -6.60 -3.18
N GLU A 48 -6.11 -7.64 -3.43
CA GLU A 48 -6.21 -8.31 -4.73
C GLU A 48 -6.72 -7.32 -5.80
N TRP A 49 -5.81 -6.51 -6.34
CA TRP A 49 -6.02 -5.69 -7.52
C TRP A 49 -5.29 -6.41 -8.63
N ARG A 50 -6.05 -7.17 -9.43
CA ARG A 50 -5.55 -7.76 -10.68
C ARG A 50 -4.70 -6.72 -11.40
N HIS A 51 -3.42 -7.01 -11.53
CA HIS A 51 -2.54 -6.33 -12.48
C HIS A 51 -3.17 -6.58 -13.85
N ASP A 52 -3.89 -5.59 -14.37
CA ASP A 52 -4.27 -5.54 -15.78
C ASP A 52 -2.98 -5.16 -16.53
N GLU A 53 -2.14 -6.17 -16.77
CA GLU A 53 -1.03 -6.05 -17.71
C GLU A 53 -1.62 -6.17 -19.12
N GLY A 54 -1.97 -5.01 -19.69
CA GLY A 54 -2.18 -4.84 -21.13
C GLY A 54 -0.87 -4.70 -21.88
#